data_AF-A0A8T4FDU6-F1
#
_entry.id   AF-A0A8T4FDU6-F1
#
_cell.length_a   1.000
_cell.length_b   1.000
_cell.length_c   1.000
_cell.angle_alpha   90.00
_cell.angle_beta   90.00
_cell.angle_gamma   90.00
#
_symmetry.space_group_name_H-M   'P 1'
#
loop_
_entity.id
_entity.type
_entity.pdbx_description
1 polymer ?
#
loop_
_entity_poly.entity_id
_entity_poly.type
_entity_poly.pdbx_seq_one_letter_code
_entity_poly.pdbx_strand_id
1 'polypeptide(L)'
;MSGGGRELIVDARYAAGLLRAELYVRHRIEADLNAGQGMAVVSVWAGLVVWSNGRWFWWSVGRISSRRRLLYTICPASDVPTAARWVARRYAVLRREQTRAQYVQAWPQ
;
A
#
# COMPACT_ATOMS: atom_id res chain seq x y z
N MET A 1 14.96 28.66 -14.95
CA MET A 1 14.83 27.21 -14.80
C MET A 1 13.90 26.92 -13.63
N SER A 2 12.71 26.38 -13.91
CA SER A 2 11.89 25.55 -13.01
C SER A 2 10.76 25.03 -13.88
N GLY A 3 11.02 23.90 -14.53
CA GLY A 3 10.00 23.20 -15.31
C GLY A 3 8.95 22.68 -14.34
N GLY A 4 7.81 23.37 -14.29
CA GLY A 4 6.59 22.84 -13.70
C GLY A 4 6.17 21.61 -14.51
N GLY A 5 6.71 20.45 -14.13
CA GLY A 5 6.24 19.18 -14.65
C GLY A 5 4.75 19.09 -14.37
N ARG A 6 3.94 19.04 -15.44
CA ARG A 6 2.51 18.75 -15.35
C ARG A 6 2.36 17.45 -14.57
N GLU A 7 2.03 17.57 -13.28
CA GLU A 7 1.71 16.44 -12.43
C GLU A 7 0.39 15.88 -12.96
N LEU A 8 0.49 14.83 -13.79
CA LEU A 8 -0.67 14.21 -14.43
C LEU A 8 -1.53 13.59 -13.33
N ILE A 9 -2.69 14.16 -13.09
CA ILE A 9 -3.76 13.48 -12.36
C ILE A 9 -4.21 12.35 -13.28
N VAL A 10 -3.67 11.16 -13.05
CA VAL A 10 -4.17 9.94 -13.68
C VAL A 10 -5.42 9.49 -12.95
N ASP A 11 -6.32 8.79 -13.64
CA ASP A 11 -7.48 8.20 -12.99
C ASP A 11 -7.06 7.28 -11.83
N ALA A 12 -7.77 7.35 -10.70
CA ALA A 12 -7.41 6.61 -9.49
C ALA A 12 -7.40 5.09 -9.70
N ARG A 13 -8.35 4.57 -10.48
CA ARG A 13 -8.41 3.15 -10.82
C ARG A 13 -7.21 2.76 -11.68
N TYR A 14 -6.82 3.61 -12.62
CA TYR A 14 -5.62 3.39 -13.43
C TYR A 14 -4.34 3.33 -12.58
N ALA A 15 -4.11 4.33 -11.72
CA ALA A 15 -2.95 4.36 -10.82
C ALA A 15 -2.89 3.13 -9.91
N ALA A 16 -4.01 2.78 -9.30
CA ALA A 16 -4.12 1.61 -8.43
C ALA A 16 -3.92 0.29 -9.21
N GLY A 17 -4.38 0.23 -10.47
CA GLY A 17 -4.11 -0.87 -11.39
C GLY A 17 -2.62 -1.06 -11.68
N LEU A 18 -1.90 0.02 -11.94
CA LEU A 18 -0.44 -0.02 -12.13
C LEU A 18 0.26 -0.52 -10.87
N LEU A 19 -0.13 -0.02 -9.69
CA LEU A 19 0.44 -0.48 -8.42
C LEU A 19 0.19 -1.98 -8.20
N ARG A 20 -1.03 -2.46 -8.43
CA ARG A 20 -1.38 -3.89 -8.33
C ARG A 20 -0.53 -4.73 -9.28
N ALA A 21 -0.38 -4.29 -10.53
CA ALA A 21 0.44 -4.98 -11.52
C ALA A 21 1.91 -5.04 -11.10
N GLU A 22 2.49 -3.93 -10.64
CA GLU A 22 3.89 -3.88 -10.19
C GLU A 22 4.12 -4.77 -8.96
N LEU A 23 3.19 -4.79 -8.00
CA LEU A 23 3.23 -5.69 -6.84
C LEU A 23 3.25 -7.16 -7.26
N TYR A 24 2.43 -7.54 -8.24
CA TYR A 24 2.40 -8.91 -8.74
C TYR A 24 3.67 -9.26 -9.52
N VAL A 25 4.07 -8.42 -10.48
CA VAL A 25 5.19 -8.69 -11.39
C VAL A 25 6.54 -8.70 -10.66
N ARG A 26 6.79 -7.73 -9.77
CA ARG A 26 8.09 -7.59 -9.09
C ARG A 26 8.20 -8.34 -7.78
N HIS A 27 7.08 -8.50 -7.07
CA HIS A 27 7.10 -8.99 -5.69
C HIS A 27 6.27 -10.26 -5.49
N ARG A 28 5.54 -10.73 -6.51
CA ARG A 28 4.64 -11.91 -6.43
C ARG A 28 3.61 -11.77 -5.31
N ILE A 29 3.13 -10.53 -5.11
CA ILE A 29 2.09 -10.22 -4.14
C ILE A 29 0.79 -10.04 -4.90
N GLU A 30 -0.15 -10.94 -4.67
CA GLU A 30 -1.53 -10.78 -5.14
C GLU A 30 -2.25 -9.74 -4.28
N ALA A 31 -3.06 -8.91 -4.94
CA ALA A 31 -3.84 -7.88 -4.29
C ALA A 31 -5.13 -7.65 -5.06
N ASP A 32 -6.18 -7.26 -4.34
CA ASP A 32 -7.47 -6.92 -4.93
C ASP A 32 -7.57 -5.42 -5.19
N LEU A 33 -8.19 -5.05 -6.31
CA LEU A 33 -8.44 -3.66 -6.68
C LEU A 33 -9.94 -3.36 -6.59
N ASN A 34 -10.28 -2.36 -5.78
CA ASN A 34 -11.63 -1.81 -5.69
C ASN A 34 -11.57 -0.32 -6.07
N ALA A 35 -12.49 0.17 -6.90
CA ALA A 35 -12.50 1.57 -7.32
C ALA A 35 -13.93 2.13 -7.43
N GLY A 36 -14.10 3.40 -7.08
CA GLY A 36 -15.35 4.15 -7.16
C GLY A 36 -15.18 5.60 -6.70
N GLN A 37 -16.03 6.51 -7.19
CA GLN A 37 -16.09 7.92 -6.75
C GLN A 37 -14.72 8.66 -6.77
N GLY A 38 -13.93 8.49 -7.84
CA GLY A 38 -12.61 9.12 -7.97
C GLY A 38 -11.53 8.58 -7.02
N MET A 39 -11.83 7.46 -6.35
CA MET A 39 -10.98 6.81 -5.38
C MET A 39 -10.76 5.34 -5.76
N ALA A 40 -9.59 4.81 -5.46
CA ALA A 40 -9.27 3.41 -5.62
C ALA A 40 -8.51 2.87 -4.42
N VAL A 41 -8.63 1.57 -4.22
CA VAL A 41 -8.10 0.84 -3.08
C VAL A 41 -7.47 -0.46 -3.58
N VAL A 42 -6.21 -0.67 -3.23
CA VAL A 42 -5.49 -1.93 -3.41
C VAL A 42 -5.40 -2.62 -2.06
N SER A 43 -6.19 -3.68 -1.88
CA SER A 43 -6.18 -4.53 -0.68
C SER A 43 -5.08 -5.57 -0.83
N VAL A 44 -4.01 -5.44 -0.03
CA VAL A 44 -2.80 -6.27 -0.16
C VAL A 44 -2.77 -7.39 0.86
N TRP A 45 -3.10 -7.10 2.12
CA TRP A 45 -3.13 -8.07 3.21
C TRP A 45 -3.98 -7.54 4.37
N ALA A 46 -4.29 -8.40 5.35
CA ALA A 46 -4.90 -7.98 6.60
C ALA A 46 -4.06 -6.86 7.26
N GLY A 47 -4.64 -5.68 7.42
CA GLY A 47 -3.96 -4.51 7.98
C GLY A 47 -3.05 -3.76 6.99
N LEU A 48 -3.06 -4.10 5.70
CA LEU A 48 -2.34 -3.36 4.65
C LEU A 48 -3.24 -3.11 3.43
N VAL A 49 -3.74 -1.87 3.39
CA VAL A 49 -4.60 -1.36 2.34
C VAL A 49 -3.98 -0.08 1.81
N VAL A 50 -3.80 0.00 0.48
CA VAL A 50 -3.24 1.17 -0.20
C VAL A 50 -4.35 1.92 -0.91
N TRP A 51 -4.52 3.18 -0.55
CA TRP A 51 -5.49 4.09 -1.12
C TRP A 51 -4.85 4.90 -2.24
N SER A 52 -5.61 5.21 -3.28
CA SER A 52 -5.20 6.14 -4.33
C SER A 52 -6.34 7.06 -4.77
N ASN A 53 -6.02 8.33 -4.94
CA ASN A 53 -6.87 9.31 -5.62
C ASN A 53 -6.35 9.67 -7.02
N GLY A 54 -5.42 8.87 -7.56
CA GLY A 54 -4.80 9.14 -8.86
C GLY A 54 -3.61 10.10 -8.83
N ARG A 55 -3.43 10.85 -7.73
CA ARG A 55 -2.24 11.70 -7.51
C ARG A 55 -1.29 11.12 -6.48
N TRP A 56 -1.83 10.52 -5.43
CA TRP A 56 -1.07 9.96 -4.32
C TRP A 56 -1.49 8.53 -4.06
N PHE A 57 -0.54 7.74 -3.60
CA PHE A 57 -0.76 6.53 -2.83
C PHE A 57 -0.60 6.84 -1.35
N TRP A 58 -1.43 6.24 -0.49
CA TRP A 58 -1.19 6.24 0.95
C TRP A 58 -1.67 4.98 1.63
N TRP A 59 -0.99 4.61 2.71
CA TRP A 59 -1.30 3.43 3.50
C TRP A 59 -0.84 3.64 4.94
N SER A 60 -1.45 2.90 5.87
CA SER A 60 -0.98 2.91 7.25
C SER A 60 0.33 2.13 7.38
N VAL A 61 1.28 2.66 8.14
CA VAL A 61 2.49 1.92 8.51
C VAL A 61 2.27 0.99 9.71
N GLY A 62 1.04 0.90 10.22
CA GLY A 62 0.66 0.08 11.38
C GLY A 62 1.26 0.58 12.71
N ARG A 63 1.72 1.82 12.75
CA ARG A 63 2.17 2.48 13.98
C ARG A 63 1.10 3.48 14.42
N ILE A 64 0.96 3.63 15.73
CA ILE A 64 0.05 4.57 16.36
C ILE A 64 0.89 5.71 16.95
N SER A 65 0.48 6.96 16.70
CA SER A 65 1.10 8.14 17.29
C SER A 65 0.81 8.24 18.80
N SER A 66 1.53 9.10 19.51
CA SER A 66 1.24 9.41 20.93
C SER A 66 -0.20 9.89 21.16
N ARG A 67 -0.86 10.42 20.12
CA ARG A 67 -2.26 10.87 20.13
C ARG A 67 -3.25 9.78 19.67
N ARG A 68 -2.85 8.51 19.69
CA ARG A 68 -3.69 7.36 19.30
C ARG A 68 -4.19 7.39 17.85
N ARG A 69 -3.47 8.04 16.93
CA ARG A 69 -3.81 8.08 15.50
C ARG A 69 -2.90 7.16 14.69
N LEU A 70 -3.45 6.41 13.74
CA LEU A 70 -2.66 5.65 12.77
C LEU A 70 -1.74 6.59 11.99
N LEU A 71 -0.48 6.21 11.90
CA LEU A 71 0.49 6.89 11.05
C LEU A 71 0.36 6.37 9.62
N TYR A 72 0.42 7.30 8.68
CA TYR A 72 0.31 7.04 7.25
C TYR A 72 1.60 7.43 6.55
N THR A 73 1.93 6.68 5.51
CA THR A 73 2.93 7.06 4.51
C THR A 73 2.20 7.50 3.24
N ILE A 74 2.78 8.47 2.54
CA ILE A 74 2.31 8.94 1.24
C ILE A 74 3.41 8.76 0.20
N CYS A 75 3.05 8.47 -1.04
CA CYS A 75 3.96 8.36 -2.18
C CYS A 75 3.27 8.89 -3.45
N PRO A 76 3.95 9.65 -4.33
CA PRO A 76 3.35 10.10 -5.58
C PRO A 76 2.86 8.92 -6.42
N ALA A 77 1.69 9.05 -7.04
CA ALA A 77 1.15 8.02 -7.94
C ALA A 77 1.99 7.84 -9.22
N SER A 78 2.81 8.84 -9.56
CA SER A 78 3.78 8.78 -10.64
C SER A 78 4.99 7.89 -10.34
N ASP A 79 5.26 7.55 -9.06
CA ASP A 79 6.36 6.68 -8.65
C ASP A 79 5.87 5.32 -8.12
N VAL A 80 5.17 4.61 -9.02
CA VAL A 80 4.64 3.27 -8.76
C VAL A 80 5.71 2.28 -8.29
N PRO A 81 6.92 2.21 -8.88
CA PRO A 81 7.95 1.26 -8.43
C PRO A 81 8.41 1.50 -6.99
N THR A 82 8.56 2.76 -6.59
CA THR A 82 8.87 3.09 -5.19
C THR A 82 7.71 2.66 -4.29
N ALA A 83 6.47 3.08 -4.60
CA ALA A 83 5.30 2.70 -3.80
C ALA A 83 5.20 1.17 -3.62
N ALA A 84 5.32 0.39 -4.69
CA ALA A 84 5.29 -1.07 -4.67
C ALA A 84 6.38 -1.66 -3.75
N ARG A 85 7.60 -1.14 -3.82
CA ARG A 85 8.72 -1.59 -2.98
C ARG A 85 8.45 -1.35 -1.48
N TRP A 86 7.92 -0.19 -1.12
CA TRP A 86 7.61 0.12 0.28
C TRP A 86 6.45 -0.72 0.81
N VAL A 87 5.41 -0.91 -0.01
CA VAL A 87 4.28 -1.78 0.30
C VAL A 87 4.73 -3.23 0.47
N ALA A 88 5.59 -3.75 -0.42
CA ALA A 88 6.15 -5.10 -0.33
C ALA A 88 6.99 -5.30 0.94
N ARG A 89 7.77 -4.29 1.35
CA ARG A 89 8.50 -4.32 2.63
C ARG A 89 7.54 -4.41 3.82
N ARG A 90 6.47 -3.62 3.83
CA ARG A 90 5.47 -3.67 4.91
C ARG A 90 4.72 -5.01 4.94
N TYR A 91 4.36 -5.53 3.77
CA TYR A 91 3.76 -6.86 3.63
C TYR A 91 4.63 -7.95 4.26
N ALA A 92 5.94 -7.94 3.98
CA ALA A 92 6.87 -8.92 4.56
C ALA A 92 6.93 -8.84 6.10
N VAL A 93 6.87 -7.64 6.67
CA VAL A 93 6.81 -7.45 8.13
C VAL A 93 5.51 -8.03 8.70
N LEU A 94 4.37 -7.69 8.12
CA LEU A 94 3.06 -8.19 8.57
C LEU A 94 2.94 -9.71 8.47
N ARG A 95 3.45 -10.31 7.39
CA ARG A 95 3.50 -11.77 7.23
C ARG A 95 4.30 -12.45 8.34
N ARG A 96 5.45 -11.90 8.72
CA ARG A 96 6.28 -12.42 9.81
C ARG A 96 5.58 -12.28 11.18
N GLU A 97 4.94 -11.13 11.42
CA GLU A 97 4.19 -10.88 12.65
C GLU A 97 3.02 -11.85 12.82
N GLN A 98 2.23 -12.06 11.76
CA GLN A 98 1.10 -13.01 11.76
C GLN A 98 1.58 -14.45 11.99
N THR A 99 2.66 -14.86 11.31
CA THR A 99 3.23 -16.20 11.49
C THR A 99 3.66 -16.41 12.94
N ARG A 100 4.35 -15.42 13.54
CA ARG A 100 4.74 -15.49 14.96
C ARG A 100 3.54 -15.57 15.90
N ALA A 101 2.49 -14.78 15.64
CA ALA A 101 1.27 -14.84 16.45
C ALA A 101 0.61 -16.22 16.40
N GLN A 102 0.55 -16.82 15.21
CA GLN A 102 0.02 -18.18 15.03
C GLN A 102 0.85 -19.23 15.76
N TYR A 103 2.19 -19.13 15.71
CA TYR A 103 3.06 -20.02 16.48
C TYR A 103 2.82 -19.93 17.99
N VAL A 104 2.70 -18.72 18.55
CA VAL A 104 2.44 -18.54 19.99
C VAL A 104 1.09 -19.13 20.41
N GLN A 105 0.08 -19.08 19.54
CA GLN A 105 -1.25 -19.64 19.82
C GLN A 105 -1.32 -21.17 19.65
N ALA A 106 -0.41 -21.78 18.90
CA ALA A 106 -0.43 -23.21 18.59
C ALA A 106 0.30 -24.12 19.60
N TRP A 107 0.99 -23.54 20.59
CA TRP A 107 1.61 -24.31 21.68
C TRP A 107 0.68 -24.37 22.90
N PRO A 108 0.14 -25.54 23.27
CA PRO A 108 -0.47 -25.71 24.58
C PRO A 108 0.61 -25.66 25.66
N GLN A 109 0.28 -25.04 26.81
CA GLN A 109 1.10 -25.08 28.02
C GLN A 109 1.13 -26.48 28.62
#